data_AF-A0A944PMX8-F1
#
_entry.id   AF-A0A944PMX8-F1
#
_cell.length_a   1.000
_cell.length_b   1.000
_cell.length_c   1.000
_cell.angle_alpha   90.00
_cell.angle_beta   90.00
_cell.angle_gamma   90.00
#
_symmetry.space_group_name_H-M   'P 1'
#
loop_
_entity.id
_entity.type
_entity.pdbx_description
1 polymer ?
#
loop_
_entity_poly.entity_id
_entity_poly.type
_entity_poly.pdbx_seq_one_letter_code
_entity_poly.pdbx_strand_id
1 'polypeptide(L)' 'MSPTPEAPDSPSRERPLAEINADIRGLFARAEGRLSDAERVRHAALLEQWAAAIKASVVPAA' A
#
# COMPACT_ATOMS: atom_id res chain seq x y z
N MET A 1 20.99 -6.10 37.01
CA MET A 1 20.70 -6.40 35.59
C MET A 1 19.39 -5.71 35.27
N SER A 2 19.44 -4.47 34.78
CA SER A 2 18.25 -3.73 34.37
C SER A 2 17.88 -4.16 32.95
N PRO A 3 16.60 -4.42 32.63
CA PRO A 3 16.19 -4.76 31.27
C PRO A 3 16.31 -3.50 30.40
N THR A 4 17.03 -3.62 29.29
CA THR A 4 17.07 -2.63 28.21
C THR A 4 15.64 -2.40 27.70
N PRO A 5 15.20 -1.15 27.48
CA PRO A 5 13.92 -0.90 26.86
C PRO A 5 14.01 -1.38 25.41
N GLU A 6 13.20 -2.38 25.08
CA GLU A 6 12.99 -2.89 23.73
C GLU A 6 12.58 -1.70 22.84
N ALA A 7 13.35 -1.49 21.77
CA ALA A 7 13.15 -0.40 20.83
C ALA A 7 11.71 -0.44 20.26
N PRO A 8 11.07 0.72 20.05
CA PRO A 8 9.69 0.78 19.60
C PRO A 8 9.53 0.03 18.28
N ASP A 9 8.41 -0.70 18.19
CA ASP A 9 7.90 -1.45 17.06
C ASP A 9 8.41 -0.92 15.72
N SER A 10 9.05 -1.80 14.95
CA SER A 10 9.40 -1.52 13.57
C SER A 10 8.19 -0.89 12.90
N PRO A 11 8.28 0.31 12.29
CA PRO A 11 7.14 0.90 11.62
C PRO A 11 6.69 -0.16 10.63
N SER A 12 5.44 -0.63 10.78
CA SER A 12 4.81 -1.53 9.82
C SER A 12 5.17 -0.95 8.47
N ARG A 13 5.99 -1.66 7.68
CA ARG A 13 6.68 -1.07 6.54
C ARG A 13 5.61 -0.79 5.50
N GLU A 14 4.98 0.38 5.62
CA GLU A 14 3.85 0.80 4.79
C GLU A 14 4.33 0.70 3.35
N ARG A 15 3.58 -0.05 2.54
CA ARG A 15 3.99 -0.30 1.17
C ARG A 15 4.15 1.05 0.46
N PRO A 16 5.30 1.33 -0.18
CA PRO A 16 5.50 2.59 -0.87
C PRO A 16 4.41 2.84 -1.92
N LEU A 17 3.96 4.09 -2.01
CA LEU A 17 2.97 4.50 -3.01
C LEU A 17 3.39 4.14 -4.44
N ALA A 18 4.70 4.20 -4.72
CA ALA A 18 5.27 3.81 -6.01
C ALA A 18 5.02 2.33 -6.35
N GLU A 19 5.12 1.43 -5.38
CA GLU A 19 4.86 0.00 -5.57
C GLU A 19 3.37 -0.27 -5.80
N ILE A 20 2.49 0.39 -5.02
CA ILE A 20 1.03 0.27 -5.20
C ILE A 20 0.63 0.74 -6.60
N ASN A 21 1.20 1.86 -7.07
CA ASN A 21 0.94 2.38 -8.40
C ASN A 21 1.45 1.45 -9.51
N ALA A 22 2.61 0.81 -9.31
CA ALA A 22 3.15 -0.17 -10.25
C ALA A 22 2.23 -1.41 -10.37
N ASP A 23 1.71 -1.91 -9.25
CA ASP A 23 0.77 -3.03 -9.22
C ASP A 23 -0.55 -2.70 -9.92
N ILE A 24 -1.11 -1.50 -9.70
CA ILE A 24 -2.33 -1.04 -10.38
C ILE A 24 -2.10 -1.00 -11.90
N ARG A 25 -1.00 -0.38 -12.35
CA ARG A 25 -0.66 -0.31 -13.78
C ARG A 25 -0.43 -1.70 -14.38
N GLY A 26 0.28 -2.57 -13.67
CA GLY A 26 0.54 -3.94 -14.09
C GLY A 26 -0.74 -4.76 -14.23
N LEU A 27 -1.72 -4.55 -13.35
CA LEU A 27 -3.03 -5.19 -13.44
C LEU A 27 -3.75 -4.82 -14.74
N PHE A 28 -3.84 -3.53 -15.06
CA PHE A 28 -4.49 -3.07 -16.30
C PHE A 28 -3.73 -3.49 -17.56
N ALA A 29 -2.40 -3.51 -17.53
CA ALA A 29 -1.58 -3.93 -18.66
C ALA A 29 -1.82 -5.40 -19.02
N ARG A 30 -2.04 -6.27 -18.03
CA ARG A 30 -2.30 -7.71 -18.22
C ARG A 30 -3.73 -8.00 -18.65
N ALA A 31 -4.67 -7.17 -18.22
CA ALA A 31 -6.09 -7.34 -18.50
C ALA A 31 -6.51 -6.78 -19.88
N GLU A 32 -5.56 -6.24 -20.68
CA GLU A 32 -5.81 -5.64 -22.00
C GLU A 32 -6.98 -4.62 -21.98
N GLY A 33 -7.11 -3.88 -20.87
CA GLY A 33 -8.14 -2.86 -20.68
C GLY A 33 -9.47 -3.35 -20.08
N ARG A 34 -9.66 -4.66 -19.84
CA ARG A 34 -10.88 -5.19 -19.20
C ARG A 34 -10.58 -6.17 -18.08
N LEU A 35 -10.81 -5.71 -16.84
CA LEU A 35 -10.65 -6.53 -15.64
C LEU A 35 -11.73 -7.60 -15.51
N SER A 36 -11.32 -8.84 -15.23
CA SER A 36 -12.19 -9.90 -14.72
C SER A 36 -12.76 -9.56 -13.33
N ASP A 37 -13.73 -10.32 -12.85
CA ASP A 37 -14.28 -10.13 -11.49
C ASP A 37 -13.20 -10.24 -10.40
N ALA A 38 -12.30 -11.22 -10.52
CA ALA A 38 -11.20 -11.40 -9.57
C ALA A 38 -10.22 -10.22 -9.60
N GLU A 39 -9.91 -9.70 -10.79
CA GLU A 39 -9.03 -8.54 -10.94
C GLU A 39 -9.69 -7.26 -10.43
N ARG A 40 -11.02 -7.11 -10.55
CA ARG A 40 -11.75 -5.99 -9.94
C ARG A 40 -11.66 -6.00 -8.42
N VAL A 41 -11.77 -7.16 -7.79
CA VAL A 41 -11.56 -7.30 -6.34
C VAL A 41 -10.13 -6.91 -5.96
N ARG A 42 -9.12 -7.39 -6.70
CA ARG A 42 -7.72 -7.01 -6.48
C ARG A 42 -7.50 -5.50 -6.67
N HIS A 43 -8.11 -4.90 -7.68
CA HIS A 43 -8.04 -3.46 -7.93
C HIS A 43 -8.61 -2.66 -6.75
N ALA A 44 -9.77 -3.07 -6.21
CA ALA A 44 -10.36 -2.42 -5.04
C ALA A 44 -9.42 -2.47 -3.81
N ALA A 45 -8.81 -3.63 -3.54
CA ALA A 45 -7.84 -3.76 -2.45
C ALA A 45 -6.57 -2.91 -2.65
N LEU A 46 -6.13 -2.71 -3.90
CA LEU A 46 -5.03 -1.81 -4.22
C LEU A 46 -5.42 -0.33 -4.03
N LEU A 47 -6.66 0.05 -4.35
CA LEU A 47 -7.17 1.40 -4.11
C LEU A 47 -7.28 1.73 -2.62
N GLU A 48 -7.66 0.77 -1.77
CA GLU A 48 -7.68 0.95 -0.32
C GLU A 48 -6.27 1.18 0.24
N GLN A 49 -5.31 0.36 -0.20
CA GLN A 49 -3.90 0.54 0.16
C GLN A 49 -3.35 1.89 -0.33
N TRP A 50 -3.68 2.28 -1.57
CA TRP A 50 -3.29 3.56 -2.12
C TRP A 50 -3.86 4.72 -1.28
N ALA A 51 -5.15 4.66 -0.92
CA ALA A 51 -5.78 5.68 -0.10
C ALA A 51 -5.14 5.78 1.30
N ALA A 52 -4.76 4.64 1.90
CA ALA A 52 -4.03 4.62 3.17
C ALA A 52 -2.65 5.28 3.03
N ALA A 53 -1.88 4.89 2.01
CA ALA A 53 -0.54 5.43 1.75
C ALA A 53 -0.57 6.93 1.41
N ILE A 54 -1.56 7.40 0.65
CA ILE A 54 -1.76 8.84 0.38
C ILE A 54 -2.04 9.57 1.69
N LYS A 55 -2.98 9.09 2.51
CA LYS A 55 -3.27 9.72 3.80
C LYS A 55 -2.02 9.82 4.66
N ALA A 56 -1.24 8.74 4.80
CA ALA A 56 0.01 8.73 5.54
C ALA A 56 1.05 9.73 4.96
N SER A 57 1.11 9.87 3.63
CA SER A 57 2.01 10.83 2.96
C SER A 57 1.59 12.30 3.08
N VAL A 58 0.30 12.57 3.29
CA VAL A 58 -0.30 13.92 3.34
C VAL A 58 -0.39 14.45 4.76
N VAL A 59 -0.25 13.62 5.81
CA VAL A 59 -0.14 14.11 7.19
C VAL A 59 1.16 14.93 7.29
N PRO A 60 1.10 16.26 7.52
CA PRO A 60 2.29 17.02 7.87
C PRO A 60 2.78 16.47 9.20
N ALA A 61 4.07 16.16 9.30
CA ALA A 61 4.69 15.89 10.61
C ALA A 61 4.42 17.11 11.51
N ALA A 62 3.47 16.96 12.43
CA ALA A 62 3.04 17.97 13.38
C ALA A 62 3.82 17.83 14.68
#